data_AF-C9N218-F1
#
_entry.id   AF-C9N218-F1
#
_cell.length_a   1.000
_cell.length_b   1.000
_cell.length_c   1.000
_cell.angle_alpha   90.00
_cell.angle_beta   90.00
_cell.angle_gamma   90.00
#
_symmetry.space_group_name_H-M   'P 1'
#
loop_
_entity.id
_entity.type
_entity.pdbx_description
1 polymer ?
#
loop_
_entity_poly.entity_id
_entity_poly.type
_entity_poly.pdbx_seq_one_letter_code
_entity_poly.pdbx_strand_id
1 'polypeptide(L)'
;MSKPRKQKKKEETRVVSERKTRIVEAPPKIEKEKTLREKIWDKINENTETIENLEAIYTGLKDKIQFKKLTEKYPQKIEEIKNMNMQLKAIYNIDENDFTQEIIELAEDLIIKK
;
A
#
# COMPACT_ATOMS: atom_id res chain seq x y z
N MET A 1 38.16 -48.31 70.91
CA MET A 1 39.38 -47.64 70.41
C MET A 1 39.16 -47.24 68.95
N SER A 2 39.42 -45.95 68.62
CA SER A 2 39.50 -45.33 67.27
C SER A 2 38.18 -45.14 66.51
N LYS A 3 37.86 -44.04 65.83
CA LYS A 3 38.24 -42.60 65.73
C LYS A 3 37.22 -42.02 64.70
N PRO A 4 36.79 -40.75 64.79
CA PRO A 4 35.78 -40.15 63.91
C PRO A 4 36.42 -39.65 62.59
N ARG A 5 35.69 -39.65 61.45
CA ARG A 5 36.12 -38.89 60.26
C ARG A 5 35.00 -38.58 59.25
N LYS A 6 34.57 -37.30 59.32
CA LYS A 6 34.27 -36.37 58.23
C LYS A 6 33.07 -36.69 57.31
N GLN A 7 31.92 -36.11 57.66
CA GLN A 7 30.95 -35.61 56.69
C GLN A 7 31.65 -34.60 55.76
N LYS A 8 31.78 -34.93 54.47
CA LYS A 8 32.12 -33.94 53.46
C LYS A 8 30.83 -33.25 53.02
N LYS A 9 30.64 -32.04 53.52
CA LYS A 9 29.81 -30.99 52.93
C LYS A 9 30.26 -30.85 51.46
N LYS A 10 29.40 -31.16 50.50
CA LYS A 10 29.62 -30.80 49.10
C LYS A 10 28.48 -29.86 48.71
N GLU A 11 28.86 -28.60 48.59
CA GLU A 11 28.15 -27.48 48.00
C GLU A 11 26.99 -27.89 47.10
N GLU A 12 25.78 -27.50 47.50
CA GLU A 12 24.69 -27.25 46.57
C GLU A 12 25.11 -26.09 45.66
N THR A 13 25.75 -26.42 44.55
CA THR A 13 25.83 -25.51 43.41
C THR A 13 24.40 -25.27 42.93
N ARG A 14 23.81 -24.16 43.39
CA ARG A 14 22.64 -23.54 42.77
C ARG A 14 22.98 -23.28 41.31
N VAL A 15 22.63 -24.23 40.44
CA VAL A 15 22.55 -23.97 39.00
C VAL A 15 21.33 -23.07 38.82
N VAL A 16 21.57 -21.76 38.89
CA VAL A 16 20.63 -20.76 38.42
C VAL A 16 20.47 -21.04 36.94
N SER A 17 19.38 -21.72 36.58
CA SER A 17 18.94 -21.81 35.20
C SER A 17 18.59 -20.39 34.78
N GLU A 18 19.56 -19.73 34.15
CA GLU A 18 19.36 -18.49 33.41
C GLU A 18 18.22 -18.75 32.44
N ARG A 19 17.04 -18.24 32.80
CA ARG A 19 15.87 -18.24 31.93
C ARG A 19 16.28 -17.42 30.71
N LYS A 20 16.72 -18.10 29.64
CA LYS A 20 16.79 -17.53 28.31
C LYS A 20 15.38 -17.06 28.00
N THR A 21 15.13 -15.78 28.19
CA THR A 21 13.97 -15.08 27.67
C THR A 21 14.09 -15.21 26.15
N ARG A 22 13.44 -16.25 25.61
CA ARG A 22 13.18 -16.36 24.18
C ARG A 22 12.43 -15.08 23.83
N ILE A 23 13.13 -14.12 23.23
CA ILE A 23 12.51 -12.94 22.66
C ILE A 23 11.53 -13.51 21.64
N VAL A 24 10.24 -13.49 21.98
CA VAL A 24 9.18 -13.75 21.03
C VAL A 24 9.21 -12.52 20.15
N GLU A 25 9.93 -12.62 19.04
CA GLU A 25 9.83 -11.68 17.94
C GLU A 25 8.34 -11.52 17.65
N ALA A 26 7.81 -10.31 17.84
CA ALA A 26 6.42 -10.03 17.52
C ALA A 26 6.22 -10.42 16.06
N PRO A 27 5.17 -11.19 15.70
CA PRO A 27 4.92 -11.53 14.32
C PRO A 27 4.91 -10.23 13.50
N PRO A 28 5.58 -10.20 12.35
CA PRO A 28 5.65 -9.00 11.52
C PRO A 28 4.23 -8.48 11.33
N LYS A 29 4.04 -7.17 11.50
CA LYS A 29 2.78 -6.52 11.15
C LYS A 29 2.61 -6.71 9.64
N ILE A 30 1.90 -7.75 9.24
CA ILE A 30 1.53 -7.98 7.85
C ILE A 30 0.70 -6.76 7.46
N GLU A 31 1.27 -5.87 6.66
CA GLU A 31 0.50 -4.87 5.94
C GLU A 31 -0.50 -5.64 5.09
N LYS A 32 -1.79 -5.48 5.40
CA LYS A 32 -2.83 -6.12 4.62
C LYS A 32 -2.72 -5.60 3.20
N GLU A 33 -2.54 -6.51 2.25
CA GLU A 33 -2.58 -6.16 0.85
C GLU A 33 -3.94 -5.53 0.54
N LYS A 34 -3.92 -4.35 -0.11
CA LYS A 34 -5.15 -3.64 -0.46
C LYS A 34 -6.00 -4.49 -1.40
N THR A 35 -7.31 -4.50 -1.18
CA THR A 35 -8.27 -5.13 -2.11
C THR A 35 -8.26 -4.41 -3.45
N LEU A 36 -8.71 -5.07 -4.52
CA LEU A 36 -8.81 -4.42 -5.84
C LEU A 36 -9.73 -3.19 -5.76
N ARG A 37 -10.81 -3.28 -4.99
CA ARG A 37 -11.75 -2.18 -4.77
C ARG A 37 -11.11 -0.96 -4.10
N GLU A 38 -10.27 -1.17 -3.09
CA GLU A 38 -9.49 -0.10 -2.46
C GLU A 38 -8.49 0.53 -3.45
N LYS A 39 -7.80 -0.29 -4.25
CA LYS A 39 -6.87 0.20 -5.28
C LYS A 39 -7.59 1.05 -6.33
N ILE A 40 -8.77 0.62 -6.79
CA ILE A 40 -9.61 1.39 -7.73
C ILE A 40 -10.02 2.73 -7.11
N TRP A 41 -10.46 2.72 -5.85
CA TRP A 41 -10.87 3.93 -5.14
C TRP A 41 -9.73 4.95 -5.02
N ASP A 42 -8.56 4.49 -4.57
CA ASP A 42 -7.37 5.34 -4.44
C ASP A 42 -6.99 5.94 -5.80
N LYS A 43 -6.97 5.13 -6.85
CA LYS A 43 -6.65 5.59 -8.21
C LYS A 43 -7.63 6.64 -8.73
N ILE A 44 -8.94 6.48 -8.48
CA ILE A 44 -9.96 7.47 -8.88
C ILE A 44 -9.67 8.81 -8.20
N ASN A 45 -9.32 8.79 -6.90
CA ASN A 45 -9.01 10.00 -6.15
C ASN A 45 -7.72 10.67 -6.63
N GLU A 46 -6.64 9.91 -6.83
CA GLU A 46 -5.37 10.39 -7.38
C GLU A 46 -5.56 11.05 -8.76
N ASN A 47 -6.34 10.40 -9.63
CA ASN A 47 -6.65 10.92 -10.95
C ASN A 47 -7.51 12.19 -10.88
N THR A 48 -8.42 12.29 -9.90
CA THR A 48 -9.24 13.49 -9.68
C THR A 48 -8.37 14.68 -9.29
N GLU A 49 -7.47 14.51 -8.33
CA GLU A 49 -6.49 15.53 -7.96
C GLU A 49 -5.59 15.92 -9.15
N THR A 50 -5.16 14.93 -9.94
CA THR A 50 -4.36 15.17 -11.14
C THR A 50 -5.12 16.01 -12.17
N ILE A 51 -6.41 15.73 -12.39
CA ILE A 51 -7.27 16.52 -13.28
C ILE A 51 -7.36 17.96 -12.80
N GLU A 52 -7.67 18.18 -11.51
CA GLU A 52 -7.79 19.52 -10.92
C GLU A 52 -6.49 20.32 -11.09
N ASN A 53 -5.34 19.69 -10.82
CA ASN A 53 -4.03 20.30 -11.00
C ASN A 53 -3.76 20.69 -12.47
N LEU A 54 -4.06 19.78 -13.41
CA LEU A 54 -3.89 20.05 -14.85
C LEU A 54 -4.83 21.16 -15.33
N GLU A 55 -6.08 21.19 -14.87
CA GLU A 55 -7.06 22.22 -15.18
C GLU A 55 -6.66 23.60 -14.63
N ALA A 56 -6.13 23.64 -13.41
CA ALA A 56 -5.61 24.87 -12.80
C ALA A 56 -4.41 25.43 -13.59
N ILE A 57 -3.45 24.57 -13.95
CA ILE A 57 -2.28 24.95 -14.76
C ILE A 57 -2.72 25.42 -16.15
N TYR A 58 -3.60 24.66 -16.82
CA TYR A 58 -4.12 25.03 -18.13
C TYR A 58 -4.81 26.39 -18.09
N THR A 59 -5.69 26.62 -17.12
CA THR A 59 -6.41 27.89 -16.98
C THR A 59 -5.46 29.06 -16.69
N GLY A 60 -4.42 28.85 -15.88
CA GLY A 60 -3.44 29.89 -15.57
C GLY A 60 -2.47 30.24 -16.72
N LEU A 61 -2.36 29.37 -17.74
CA LEU A 61 -1.40 29.51 -18.83
C LEU A 61 -2.03 29.65 -20.23
N LYS A 62 -3.30 29.27 -20.43
CA LYS A 62 -3.95 29.21 -21.75
C LYS A 62 -3.90 30.52 -22.55
N ASP A 63 -3.96 31.66 -21.87
CA ASP A 63 -3.99 32.98 -22.51
C ASP A 63 -2.60 33.53 -22.82
N LYS A 64 -1.54 32.86 -22.34
CA LYS A 64 -0.15 33.28 -22.53
C LYS A 64 0.43 32.61 -23.78
N ILE A 65 0.63 33.40 -24.84
CA ILE A 65 1.09 32.91 -26.16
C ILE A 65 2.39 32.10 -26.10
N GLN A 66 3.30 32.44 -25.18
CA GLN A 66 4.57 31.72 -24.97
C GLN A 66 4.38 30.27 -24.51
N PHE A 67 3.24 29.93 -23.90
CA PHE A 67 2.92 28.58 -23.42
C PHE A 67 1.93 27.83 -24.32
N LYS A 68 1.49 28.41 -25.45
CA LYS A 68 0.47 27.81 -26.33
C LYS A 68 0.76 26.36 -26.70
N LYS A 69 2.01 26.06 -27.12
CA LYS A 69 2.46 24.70 -27.49
C LYS A 69 2.42 23.72 -26.31
N LEU A 70 2.65 24.22 -25.09
CA LEU A 70 2.60 23.42 -23.87
C LEU A 70 1.15 23.14 -23.49
N THR A 71 0.30 24.17 -23.47
CA THR A 71 -1.10 24.09 -23.05
C THR A 71 -2.00 23.30 -24.01
N GLU A 72 -1.62 23.18 -25.28
CA GLU A 72 -2.40 22.47 -26.31
C GLU A 72 -2.66 20.99 -25.99
N LYS A 73 -1.74 20.34 -25.27
CA LYS A 73 -1.87 18.91 -24.92
C LYS A 73 -2.70 18.65 -23.66
N TYR A 74 -2.95 19.67 -22.85
CA TYR A 74 -3.62 19.50 -21.56
C TYR A 74 -5.07 19.04 -21.70
N PRO A 75 -5.90 19.61 -22.60
CA PRO A 75 -7.29 19.17 -22.75
C PRO A 75 -7.39 17.67 -23.07
N GLN A 76 -6.58 17.19 -24.01
CA GLN A 76 -6.55 15.77 -24.37
C GLN A 76 -6.14 14.89 -23.19
N LYS A 77 -5.06 15.26 -22.47
CA LYS A 77 -4.60 14.50 -21.31
C LYS A 77 -5.64 14.47 -20.17
N ILE A 78 -6.32 15.59 -19.93
CA ILE A 78 -7.41 15.67 -18.94
C ILE A 78 -8.56 14.75 -19.33
N GLU A 79 -8.95 14.74 -20.62
CA GLU A 79 -10.01 13.90 -21.14
C GLU A 79 -9.67 12.40 -21.05
N GLU A 80 -8.43 12.02 -21.35
CA GLU A 80 -7.94 10.64 -21.19
C GLU A 80 -8.06 10.17 -19.73
N ILE A 81 -7.64 10.99 -18.77
CA ILE A 81 -7.74 10.66 -17.34
C ILE A 81 -9.22 10.58 -16.90
N LYS A 82 -10.08 11.49 -17.39
CA LYS A 82 -11.53 11.44 -17.12
C LYS A 82 -12.16 10.15 -17.65
N ASN A 83 -11.79 9.71 -18.85
CA ASN A 83 -12.29 8.45 -19.42
C ASN A 83 -11.84 7.23 -18.62
N MET A 84 -10.56 7.18 -18.21
CA MET A 84 -10.07 6.12 -17.31
C MET A 84 -10.85 6.11 -16.00
N ASN A 85 -11.07 7.27 -15.38
CA ASN A 85 -11.86 7.38 -14.16
C ASN A 85 -13.31 6.94 -14.33
N MET A 86 -13.92 7.20 -15.49
CA MET A 86 -15.27 6.74 -15.78
C MET A 86 -15.35 5.21 -15.84
N GLN A 87 -14.36 4.56 -16.47
CA GLN A 87 -14.28 3.09 -16.52
C GLN A 87 -14.01 2.49 -15.14
N LEU A 88 -13.07 3.05 -14.38
CA LEU A 88 -12.79 2.62 -13.01
C LEU A 88 -14.02 2.77 -12.10
N LYS A 89 -14.78 3.86 -12.23
CA LYS A 89 -16.05 4.04 -11.50
C LYS A 89 -17.10 3.00 -11.89
N ALA A 90 -17.18 2.63 -13.17
CA ALA A 90 -18.09 1.58 -13.62
C ALA A 90 -17.72 0.24 -12.96
N ILE A 91 -16.43 -0.10 -12.91
CA ILE A 91 -15.94 -1.31 -12.23
C ILE A 91 -16.20 -1.24 -10.71
N TYR A 92 -15.94 -0.10 -10.08
CA TYR A 92 -16.15 0.09 -8.64
C TYR A 92 -17.60 -0.13 -8.19
N ASN A 93 -18.55 0.12 -9.08
CA ASN A 93 -19.98 -0.05 -8.82
C ASN A 93 -20.47 -1.50 -8.97
N ILE A 94 -19.65 -2.39 -9.55
CA ILE A 94 -19.93 -3.83 -9.60
C ILE A 94 -19.63 -4.43 -8.22
N ASP A 95 -20.40 -5.44 -7.81
CA ASP A 95 -20.10 -6.18 -6.58
C ASP A 95 -18.77 -6.92 -6.75
N GLU A 96 -17.89 -6.87 -5.75
CA GLU A 96 -16.58 -7.54 -5.80
C GLU A 96 -16.71 -9.06 -5.95
N ASN A 97 -17.84 -9.64 -5.51
CA ASN A 97 -18.14 -11.06 -5.73
C ASN A 97 -18.47 -11.40 -7.19
N ASP A 98 -18.88 -10.41 -7.99
CA ASP A 98 -19.24 -10.55 -9.40
C ASP A 98 -18.06 -10.21 -10.34
N PHE A 99 -16.87 -9.97 -9.79
CA PHE A 99 -15.67 -9.70 -10.59
C PHE A 99 -15.25 -10.96 -11.36
N THR A 100 -15.37 -10.87 -12.69
CA THR A 100 -14.75 -11.84 -13.60
C THR A 100 -13.27 -11.54 -13.75
N GLN A 101 -12.49 -12.52 -14.23
CA GLN A 101 -11.06 -12.32 -14.50
C GLN A 101 -10.83 -11.20 -15.53
N GLU A 102 -11.70 -11.06 -16.52
CA GLU A 102 -11.64 -9.97 -17.51
C GLU A 102 -11.81 -8.58 -16.86
N ILE A 103 -12.71 -8.45 -15.87
CA ILE A 103 -12.90 -7.20 -15.13
C ILE A 103 -11.67 -6.88 -14.27
N ILE A 104 -11.09 -7.90 -13.65
CA ILE A 104 -9.89 -7.77 -12.82
C ILE A 104 -8.71 -7.29 -13.67
N GLU A 105 -8.42 -7.96 -14.78
CA GLU A 105 -7.35 -7.57 -15.70
C GLU A 105 -7.53 -6.14 -16.22
N LEU A 106 -8.76 -5.78 -16.63
CA LEU A 106 -9.07 -4.42 -17.07
C LEU A 106 -8.83 -3.38 -15.97
N ALA A 107 -9.24 -3.67 -14.73
CA ALA A 107 -9.03 -2.78 -13.60
C ALA A 107 -7.53 -2.59 -13.31
N GLU A 108 -6.76 -3.67 -13.30
CA GLU A 108 -5.31 -3.64 -13.06
C GLU A 108 -4.58 -2.84 -14.14
N ASP A 109 -4.93 -3.04 -15.41
CA ASP A 109 -4.38 -2.25 -16.52
C ASP A 109 -4.68 -0.75 -16.36
N LEU A 110 -5.91 -0.40 -15.99
CA LEU A 110 -6.32 1.00 -15.76
C LEU A 110 -5.63 1.62 -14.53
N ILE A 111 -5.33 0.83 -13.50
CA ILE A 111 -4.61 1.27 -12.29
C ILE A 111 -3.14 1.53 -12.62
N ILE A 112 -2.49 0.64 -13.38
CA ILE A 112 -1.07 0.71 -13.73
C ILE A 112 -0.79 1.85 -14.72
N LYS A 113 -1.75 2.20 -15.58
CA LYS A 113 -1.61 3.27 -16.57
C LYS A 113 -1.28 4.62 -15.88
N LYS A 114 -0.16 5.23 -16.29
CA LYS A 114 0.39 6.49 -15.78
C LYS A 114 0.47 7.56 -16.86
#